data_AF-A0A2V8IRQ1-F1
#
_entry.id   AF-A0A2V8IRQ1-F1
#
_cell.length_a   1.000
_cell.length_b   1.000
_cell.length_c   1.000
_cell.angle_alpha   90.00
_cell.angle_beta   90.00
_cell.angle_gamma   90.00
#
_symmetry.space_group_name_H-M   'P 1'
#
loop_
_entity.id
_entity.type
_entity.pdbx_description
1 polymer ?
#
loop_
_entity_poly.entity_id
_entity_poly.type
_entity_poly.pdbx_seq_one_letter_code
_entity_poly.pdbx_strand_id
1 'polypeptide(L)'
;MNRTRQTAIAAAIFITGCALPILAQSQTGDPLAALLNEVHQLRLTMERAATTAPEMQLLGARLRVQNERVSTASRDVAAIRREIDDVSDVKARVKADEAKLEDAVAIEVDPTRRRQIVQEQVQMKERAEQLSARDQQLRARETELSSYLAGEQTQWMELNRRLDELEREIARRLK
;
A
#
# COMPACT_ATOMS: atom_id res chain seq x y z
N MET A 1 24.12 -54.81 52.18
CA MET A 1 23.85 -53.39 52.53
C MET A 1 23.11 -52.77 51.33
N ASN A 2 21.82 -53.08 51.12
CA ASN A 2 20.60 -52.44 51.66
C ASN A 2 20.47 -50.92 51.44
N ARG A 3 19.37 -50.57 50.72
CA ARG A 3 18.64 -49.28 50.56
C ARG A 3 19.05 -48.39 49.37
N THR A 4 18.27 -48.21 48.29
CA THR A 4 16.90 -47.65 48.09
C THR A 4 16.72 -46.20 48.57
N ARG A 5 16.36 -45.29 47.63
CA ARG A 5 15.32 -44.20 47.65
C ARG A 5 15.79 -42.96 46.85
N GLN A 6 15.12 -42.60 45.74
CA GLN A 6 14.03 -41.56 45.61
C GLN A 6 14.57 -40.12 45.79
N THR A 7 14.27 -39.05 45.01
CA THR A 7 13.22 -38.69 44.03
C THR A 7 13.50 -37.25 43.47
N ALA A 8 12.70 -36.84 42.47
CA ALA A 8 12.44 -35.51 41.86
C ALA A 8 13.18 -35.28 40.53
N ILE A 9 12.60 -35.31 39.32
CA ILE A 9 11.31 -34.83 38.73
C ILE A 9 11.10 -33.31 38.81
N ALA A 10 11.34 -32.64 37.68
CA ALA A 10 10.54 -31.55 37.09
C ALA A 10 11.02 -31.41 35.61
N ALA A 11 10.39 -32.04 34.62
CA ALA A 11 9.15 -31.67 33.93
C ALA A 11 9.22 -30.32 33.19
N ALA A 12 9.46 -30.37 31.88
CA ALA A 12 9.08 -29.33 30.92
C ALA A 12 8.68 -29.97 29.57
N ILE A 13 7.48 -30.54 29.59
CA ILE A 13 6.43 -30.44 28.57
C ILE A 13 6.90 -30.03 27.16
N PHE A 14 6.99 -30.99 26.24
CA PHE A 14 6.98 -30.74 24.80
C PHE A 14 5.58 -31.11 24.28
N ILE A 15 4.70 -30.11 24.18
CA ILE A 15 3.35 -30.28 23.64
C ILE A 15 3.46 -30.52 22.14
N THR A 16 3.08 -31.74 21.73
CA THR A 16 2.58 -32.05 20.40
C THR A 16 1.26 -31.30 20.20
N GLY A 17 1.16 -30.46 19.17
CA GLY A 17 -0.03 -29.64 18.93
C GLY A 17 -0.28 -29.37 17.45
N CYS A 18 -1.18 -30.18 16.89
CA CYS A 18 -2.17 -29.92 15.84
C CYS A 18 -1.88 -28.92 14.70
N ALA A 19 -2.08 -29.43 13.50
CA ALA A 19 -2.41 -28.69 12.30
C ALA A 19 -3.58 -27.71 12.53
N LEU A 20 -3.37 -26.46 12.11
CA LEU A 20 -4.43 -25.57 11.65
C LEU A 20 -4.00 -25.06 10.26
N PRO A 21 -4.85 -25.17 9.23
CA PRO A 21 -4.62 -24.40 8.01
C PRO A 21 -4.81 -22.94 8.41
N ILE A 22 -3.71 -22.20 8.51
CA ILE A 22 -3.78 -20.75 8.60
C ILE A 22 -4.45 -20.32 7.31
N LEU A 23 -5.70 -19.87 7.45
CA LEU A 23 -6.36 -19.01 6.49
C LEU A 23 -5.31 -17.97 6.10
N ALA A 24 -4.83 -18.05 4.86
CA ALA A 24 -4.05 -17.00 4.24
C ALA A 24 -4.95 -15.76 4.25
N GLN A 25 -4.89 -15.00 5.34
CA GLN A 25 -5.24 -13.60 5.33
C GLN A 25 -4.33 -13.02 4.27
N SER A 26 -4.91 -12.77 3.10
CA SER A 26 -4.35 -11.90 2.08
C SER A 26 -4.01 -10.60 2.78
N GLN A 27 -2.77 -10.49 3.26
CA GLN A 27 -2.17 -9.24 3.62
C GLN A 27 -2.16 -8.46 2.31
N THR A 28 -3.14 -7.58 2.15
CA THR A 28 -3.07 -6.40 1.27
C THR A 28 -2.03 -5.42 1.83
N GLY A 29 -0.89 -5.93 2.26
CA GLY A 29 0.34 -5.17 2.41
C GLY A 29 1.06 -5.26 1.08
N ASP A 30 1.44 -4.11 0.52
CA ASP A 30 2.25 -4.06 -0.67
C ASP A 30 3.51 -4.93 -0.42
N PRO A 31 3.69 -6.07 -1.11
CA PRO A 31 4.83 -6.95 -0.88
C PRO A 31 6.16 -6.22 -1.09
N LEU A 32 6.13 -5.12 -1.86
CA LEU A 32 7.25 -4.21 -2.02
C LEU A 32 7.60 -3.46 -0.72
N ALA A 33 6.62 -3.05 0.08
CA ALA A 33 6.84 -2.36 1.35
C ALA A 33 7.46 -3.31 2.41
N ALA A 34 7.07 -4.58 2.39
CA ALA A 34 7.69 -5.61 3.23
C ALA A 34 9.16 -5.84 2.86
N LEU A 35 9.46 -5.93 1.56
CA LEU A 35 10.83 -6.05 1.05
C LEU A 35 11.68 -4.82 1.34
N LEU A 36 11.11 -3.60 1.21
CA LEU A 36 11.79 -2.36 1.60
C LEU A 36 12.19 -2.37 3.08
N ASN A 37 11.34 -2.91 3.95
CA ASN A 37 11.62 -2.99 5.38
C ASN A 37 12.74 -4.00 5.70
N GLU A 38 12.77 -5.16 5.05
CA GLU A 38 13.84 -6.15 5.22
C GLU A 38 15.20 -5.60 4.75
N VAL A 39 15.24 -4.94 3.58
CA VAL A 39 16.45 -4.28 3.07
C VAL A 39 16.90 -3.15 4.00
N HIS A 40 15.95 -2.40 4.58
CA HIS A 40 16.24 -1.36 5.57
C HIS A 40 16.94 -1.93 6.81
N GLN A 41 16.50 -3.08 7.30
CA GLN A 41 17.13 -3.74 8.46
C GLN A 41 18.54 -4.22 8.13
N LEU A 42 18.73 -4.85 6.96
CA LEU A 42 20.05 -5.33 6.51
C LEU A 42 21.08 -4.18 6.49
N ARG A 43 20.66 -3.03 5.97
CA ARG A 43 21.45 -1.80 5.89
C ARG A 43 21.86 -1.24 7.25
N LEU A 44 20.95 -1.26 8.23
CA LEU A 44 21.22 -0.81 9.60
C LEU A 44 22.29 -1.67 10.27
N THR A 45 22.30 -2.98 9.98
CA THR A 45 23.37 -3.89 10.40
C THR A 45 24.71 -3.56 9.75
N MET A 46 24.74 -3.12 8.49
CA MET A 46 25.98 -2.76 7.80
C MET A 46 26.52 -1.38 8.21
N GLU A 47 25.66 -0.38 8.45
CA GLU A 47 26.07 0.93 8.99
C GLU A 47 26.76 0.78 10.36
N ARG A 48 26.43 -0.27 11.12
CA ARG A 48 27.10 -0.62 12.38
C ARG A 48 28.41 -1.38 12.19
N ALA A 49 28.63 -2.01 11.04
CA ALA A 49 29.80 -2.84 10.77
C ALA A 49 30.93 -2.11 10.00
N ALA A 50 30.62 -1.07 9.22
CA ALA A 50 31.61 -0.37 8.39
C ALA A 50 32.19 0.87 9.09
N THR A 51 33.42 0.77 9.58
CA THR A 51 34.23 1.90 10.06
C THR A 51 34.64 2.85 8.92
N THR A 52 33.81 3.87 8.69
CA THR A 52 34.13 5.26 8.24
C THR A 52 35.08 5.47 7.06
N ALA A 53 34.54 5.42 5.83
CA ALA A 53 34.98 6.24 4.70
C ALA A 53 33.92 7.32 4.40
N PRO A 54 34.27 8.59 4.12
CA PRO A 54 33.31 9.67 3.82
C PRO A 54 32.32 9.32 2.68
N GLU A 55 32.76 8.50 1.72
CA GLU A 55 31.94 8.02 0.61
C GLU A 55 30.77 7.13 1.08
N MET A 56 30.98 6.30 2.11
CA MET A 56 29.93 5.45 2.69
C MET A 56 28.90 6.27 3.46
N GLN A 57 29.33 7.34 4.14
CA GLN A 57 28.40 8.26 4.81
C GLN A 57 27.51 9.01 3.80
N LEU A 58 28.10 9.47 2.69
CA LEU A 58 27.34 10.14 1.63
C LEU A 58 26.35 9.19 0.95
N LEU A 59 26.77 7.95 0.67
CA LEU A 59 25.91 6.93 0.09
C LEU A 59 24.75 6.58 1.03
N GLY A 60 25.04 6.47 2.32
CA GLY A 60 24.02 6.31 3.36
C GLY A 60 23.04 7.49 3.37
N ALA A 61 23.52 8.73 3.37
CA ALA A 61 22.63 9.89 3.32
C ALA A 61 21.70 9.85 2.09
N ARG A 62 22.25 9.57 0.90
CA ARG A 62 21.48 9.46 -0.36
C ARG A 62 20.43 8.35 -0.30
N LEU A 63 20.80 7.17 0.19
CA LEU A 63 19.85 6.07 0.28
C LEU A 63 18.75 6.37 1.30
N ARG A 64 19.03 7.08 2.40
CA ARG A 64 17.98 7.50 3.35
C ARG A 64 16.96 8.43 2.68
N VAL A 65 17.45 9.42 1.93
CA VAL A 65 16.58 10.34 1.17
C VAL A 65 15.76 9.58 0.14
N GLN A 66 16.37 8.66 -0.60
CA GLN A 66 15.66 7.90 -1.63
C GLN A 66 14.57 6.99 -1.03
N ASN A 67 14.82 6.38 0.14
CA ASN A 67 13.82 5.58 0.85
C ASN A 67 12.61 6.44 1.26
N GLU A 68 12.86 7.65 1.76
CA GLU A 68 11.79 8.58 2.15
C GLU A 68 10.95 9.02 0.95
N ARG A 69 11.59 9.26 -0.20
CA ARG A 69 10.90 9.62 -1.46
C ARG A 69 9.99 8.49 -1.93
N VAL A 70 10.48 7.25 -1.95
CA VAL A 70 9.66 6.06 -2.30
C VAL A 70 8.51 5.90 -1.31
N SER A 71 8.77 5.97 0.00
CA SER A 71 7.76 5.86 1.05
C SER A 71 6.66 6.93 0.92
N THR A 72 7.04 8.16 0.61
CA THR A 72 6.11 9.26 0.38
C THR A 72 5.28 9.04 -0.89
N ALA A 73 5.92 8.71 -2.02
CA ALA A 73 5.24 8.42 -3.27
C ALA A 73 4.24 7.25 -3.13
N SER A 74 4.59 6.19 -2.40
CA SER A 74 3.69 5.08 -2.09
C SER A 74 2.47 5.52 -1.28
N ARG A 75 2.67 6.39 -0.27
CA ARG A 75 1.56 6.95 0.52
C ARG A 75 0.64 7.82 -0.33
N ASP A 76 1.18 8.64 -1.22
CA ASP A 76 0.40 9.51 -2.11
C ASP A 76 -0.46 8.70 -3.09
N VAL A 77 0.10 7.62 -3.68
CA VAL A 77 -0.65 6.69 -4.53
C VAL A 77 -1.75 5.98 -3.73
N ALA A 78 -1.47 5.55 -2.51
CA ALA A 78 -2.48 4.92 -1.66
C ALA A 78 -3.61 5.90 -1.29
N ALA A 79 -3.28 7.17 -1.02
CA ALA A 79 -4.26 8.20 -0.68
C ALA A 79 -5.18 8.51 -1.86
N ILE A 80 -4.63 8.72 -3.07
CA ILE A 80 -5.45 9.05 -4.25
C ILE A 80 -6.36 7.90 -4.66
N ARG A 81 -5.91 6.63 -4.49
CA ARG A 81 -6.75 5.46 -4.75
C ARG A 81 -7.97 5.41 -3.84
N ARG A 82 -7.80 5.69 -2.54
CA ARG A 82 -8.93 5.79 -1.61
C ARG A 82 -9.91 6.89 -2.02
N GLU A 83 -9.40 8.05 -2.46
CA GLU A 83 -10.27 9.13 -2.94
C GLU A 83 -11.05 8.72 -4.21
N ILE A 84 -10.42 7.97 -5.12
CA ILE A 84 -11.08 7.40 -6.30
C ILE A 84 -12.17 6.42 -5.89
N ASP A 85 -11.91 5.54 -4.92
CA ASP A 85 -12.89 4.57 -4.42
C ASP A 85 -14.10 5.29 -3.80
N ASP A 86 -13.86 6.29 -2.94
CA ASP A 86 -14.91 7.10 -2.32
C ASP A 86 -15.79 7.80 -3.37
N VAL A 87 -15.18 8.43 -4.39
CA VAL A 87 -15.91 9.08 -5.48
C VAL A 87 -16.66 8.07 -6.35
N SER A 88 -16.07 6.89 -6.60
CA SER A 88 -16.69 5.82 -7.38
C SER A 88 -17.93 5.27 -6.69
N ASP A 89 -17.89 5.10 -5.36
CA ASP A 89 -19.03 4.66 -4.55
C ASP A 89 -20.17 5.68 -4.59
N VAL A 90 -19.85 6.98 -4.45
CA VAL A 90 -20.85 8.05 -4.54
C VAL A 90 -21.46 8.10 -5.95
N LYS A 91 -20.64 8.00 -6.99
CA LYS A 91 -21.08 7.96 -8.39
C LYS A 91 -22.01 6.78 -8.67
N ALA A 92 -21.71 5.60 -8.12
CA ALA A 92 -22.57 4.43 -8.26
C ALA A 92 -23.94 4.63 -7.60
N ARG A 93 -23.99 5.25 -6.41
CA ARG A 93 -25.24 5.57 -5.72
C ARG A 93 -26.07 6.60 -6.51
N VAL A 94 -25.45 7.68 -6.97
CA VAL A 94 -26.12 8.70 -7.78
C VAL A 94 -26.72 8.10 -9.05
N LYS A 95 -25.98 7.24 -9.74
CA LYS A 95 -26.48 6.55 -10.94
C LYS A 95 -27.66 5.62 -10.65
N ALA A 96 -27.64 4.93 -9.51
CA ALA A 96 -28.75 4.09 -9.09
C ALA A 96 -30.00 4.91 -8.74
N ASP A 97 -29.83 6.09 -8.14
CA ASP A 97 -30.93 6.98 -7.82
C ASP A 97 -31.48 7.70 -9.07
N GLU A 98 -30.62 8.03 -10.04
CA GLU A 98 -31.03 8.52 -11.36
C GLU A 98 -31.93 7.52 -12.09
N ALA A 99 -31.58 6.23 -12.09
CA ALA A 99 -32.42 5.18 -12.69
C ALA A 99 -33.79 5.08 -12.01
N LYS A 100 -33.87 5.20 -10.69
CA LYS A 100 -35.16 5.20 -9.96
C LYS A 100 -36.02 6.42 -10.33
N LEU A 101 -35.40 7.58 -10.52
CA LEU A 101 -36.09 8.80 -10.96
C LEU A 101 -36.62 8.65 -12.39
N GLU A 102 -35.83 8.05 -13.29
CA GLU A 102 -36.27 7.72 -14.65
C GLU A 102 -37.50 6.82 -14.66
N ASP A 103 -37.47 5.74 -13.88
CA ASP A 103 -38.60 4.83 -13.72
C ASP A 103 -39.85 5.55 -13.16
N ALA A 104 -39.65 6.45 -12.18
CA ALA A 104 -40.73 7.23 -11.58
C ALA A 104 -41.38 8.20 -12.58
N VAL A 105 -40.60 8.88 -13.42
CA VAL A 105 -41.15 9.75 -14.48
C VAL A 105 -41.98 8.95 -15.48
N ALA A 106 -41.54 7.74 -15.83
CA ALA A 106 -42.20 6.91 -16.82
C ALA A 106 -43.61 6.47 -16.39
N ILE A 107 -43.82 6.24 -15.09
CA ILE A 107 -45.09 5.76 -14.54
C ILE A 107 -45.98 6.88 -13.95
N GLU A 108 -45.44 8.07 -13.71
CA GLU A 108 -46.19 9.17 -13.08
C GLU A 108 -47.21 9.79 -14.05
N VAL A 109 -48.47 9.84 -13.63
CA VAL A 109 -49.60 10.31 -14.45
C VAL A 109 -49.94 11.76 -14.15
N ASP A 110 -49.67 12.24 -12.93
CA ASP A 110 -49.93 13.64 -12.55
C ASP A 110 -48.91 14.58 -13.24
N PRO A 111 -49.36 15.52 -14.09
CA PRO A 111 -48.48 16.46 -14.79
C PRO A 111 -47.65 17.35 -13.85
N THR A 112 -48.18 17.72 -12.69
CA THR A 112 -47.47 18.58 -11.72
C THR A 112 -46.35 17.81 -11.06
N ARG A 113 -46.64 16.58 -10.63
CA ARG A 113 -45.68 15.70 -9.98
C ARG A 113 -44.60 15.23 -10.96
N ARG A 114 -44.98 14.90 -12.19
CA ARG A 114 -44.03 14.60 -13.27
C ARG A 114 -43.03 15.74 -13.51
N ARG A 115 -43.49 17.00 -13.52
CA ARG A 115 -42.59 18.17 -13.67
C ARG A 115 -41.60 18.29 -12.51
N GLN A 116 -42.01 17.99 -11.28
CA GLN A 116 -41.11 18.01 -10.11
C GLN A 116 -40.02 16.95 -10.25
N ILE A 117 -40.39 15.70 -10.59
CA ILE A 117 -39.43 14.61 -10.77
C ILE A 117 -38.44 14.93 -11.91
N VAL A 118 -38.92 15.51 -13.02
CA VAL A 118 -38.04 15.94 -14.12
C VAL A 118 -37.05 17.03 -13.67
N GLN A 119 -37.46 17.98 -12.80
CA GLN A 119 -36.54 18.96 -12.24
C GLN A 119 -35.49 18.32 -11.33
N GLU A 120 -35.88 17.34 -10.50
CA GLU A 120 -34.95 16.56 -9.68
C GLU A 120 -33.95 15.78 -10.53
N GLN A 121 -34.41 15.20 -11.65
CA GLN A 121 -33.57 14.47 -12.59
C GLN A 121 -32.50 15.37 -13.21
N VAL A 122 -32.84 16.61 -13.61
CA VAL A 122 -31.86 17.57 -14.13
C VAL A 122 -30.77 17.86 -13.10
N GLN A 123 -31.16 18.13 -11.85
CA GLN A 123 -30.19 18.38 -10.77
C GLN A 123 -29.33 17.14 -10.48
N MET A 124 -29.90 15.94 -10.53
CA MET A 124 -29.16 14.70 -10.31
C MET A 124 -28.14 14.45 -11.43
N LYS A 125 -28.53 14.70 -12.68
CA LYS A 125 -27.66 14.55 -13.85
C LYS A 125 -26.48 15.51 -13.80
N GLU A 126 -26.69 16.77 -13.43
CA GLU A 126 -25.60 17.74 -13.22
C GLU A 126 -24.60 17.25 -12.16
N ARG A 127 -25.10 16.68 -11.04
CA ARG A 127 -24.24 16.08 -10.01
C ARG A 127 -23.47 14.87 -10.54
N ALA A 128 -24.11 14.01 -11.34
CA ALA A 128 -23.47 12.84 -11.94
C ALA A 128 -22.33 13.26 -12.90
N GLU A 129 -22.55 14.29 -13.71
CA GLU A 129 -21.53 14.86 -14.59
C GLU A 129 -20.35 15.44 -13.81
N GLN A 130 -20.61 16.20 -12.74
CA GLN A 130 -19.57 16.74 -11.86
C GLN A 130 -18.73 15.62 -11.20
N LEU A 131 -19.39 14.57 -10.69
CA LEU A 131 -18.69 13.42 -10.11
C LEU A 131 -17.88 12.66 -11.16
N SER A 132 -18.39 12.54 -12.38
CA SER A 132 -17.65 11.88 -13.47
C SER A 132 -16.41 12.68 -13.87
N ALA A 133 -16.51 14.00 -13.95
CA ALA A 133 -15.36 14.87 -14.22
C ALA A 133 -14.31 14.77 -13.11
N ARG A 134 -14.74 14.76 -11.84
CA ARG A 134 -13.85 14.58 -10.68
C ARG A 134 -13.14 13.22 -10.71
N ASP A 135 -13.88 12.13 -10.94
CA ASP A 135 -13.31 10.77 -11.07
C ASP A 135 -12.24 10.71 -12.17
N GLN A 136 -12.50 11.31 -13.34
CA GLN A 136 -11.51 11.40 -14.42
C GLN A 136 -10.25 12.18 -14.02
N GLN A 137 -10.41 13.31 -13.33
CA GLN A 137 -9.28 14.10 -12.83
C GLN A 137 -8.45 13.32 -11.81
N LEU A 138 -9.09 12.61 -10.88
CA LEU A 138 -8.42 11.79 -9.88
C LEU A 138 -7.66 10.63 -10.52
N ARG A 139 -8.23 9.95 -11.52
CA ARG A 139 -7.56 8.87 -12.27
C ARG A 139 -6.36 9.36 -13.08
N ALA A 140 -6.45 10.56 -13.67
CA ALA A 140 -5.31 11.19 -14.33
C ALA A 140 -4.17 11.43 -13.33
N ARG A 141 -4.51 11.95 -12.13
CA ARG A 141 -3.54 12.17 -11.05
C ARG A 141 -2.96 10.87 -10.48
N GLU A 142 -3.75 9.81 -10.36
CA GLU A 142 -3.26 8.48 -9.98
C GLU A 142 -2.22 7.97 -10.97
N THR A 143 -2.46 8.16 -12.27
CA THR A 143 -1.51 7.76 -13.32
C THR A 143 -0.19 8.51 -13.19
N GLU A 144 -0.25 9.83 -12.95
CA GLU A 144 0.94 10.67 -12.72
C GLU A 144 1.73 10.21 -11.49
N LEU A 145 1.06 10.03 -10.34
CA LEU A 145 1.69 9.59 -9.10
C LEU A 145 2.25 8.16 -9.21
N SER A 146 1.58 7.27 -9.93
CA SER A 146 2.06 5.91 -10.17
C SER A 146 3.30 5.90 -11.05
N SER A 147 3.35 6.75 -12.07
CA SER A 147 4.54 6.95 -12.91
C SER A 147 5.71 7.52 -12.09
N TYR A 148 5.43 8.50 -11.24
CA TYR A 148 6.42 9.06 -10.32
C TYR A 148 6.99 7.99 -9.38
N LEU A 149 6.13 7.19 -8.73
CA LEU A 149 6.54 6.08 -7.87
C LEU A 149 7.42 5.06 -8.61
N ALA A 150 7.05 4.67 -9.83
CA ALA A 150 7.85 3.75 -10.64
C ALA A 150 9.25 4.30 -10.96
N GLY A 151 9.35 5.62 -11.20
CA GLY A 151 10.62 6.32 -11.37
C GLY A 151 11.49 6.27 -10.11
N GLU A 152 10.90 6.55 -8.94
CA GLU A 152 11.61 6.51 -7.66
C GLU A 152 12.06 5.08 -7.28
N GLN A 153 11.24 4.07 -7.58
CA GLN A 153 11.59 2.66 -7.40
C GLN A 153 12.76 2.24 -8.30
N THR A 154 12.79 2.73 -9.55
CA THR A 154 13.92 2.48 -10.46
C THR A 154 15.22 3.08 -9.93
N GLN A 155 15.17 4.33 -9.46
CA GLN A 155 16.31 4.99 -8.83
C GLN A 155 16.77 4.26 -7.57
N TRP A 156 15.83 3.77 -6.76
CA TRP A 156 16.11 2.96 -5.57
C TRP A 156 16.83 1.66 -5.90
N MET A 157 16.35 0.90 -6.89
CA MET A 157 16.98 -0.35 -7.32
C MET A 157 18.42 -0.13 -7.83
N GLU A 158 18.64 0.93 -8.61
CA GLU A 158 19.98 1.28 -9.08
C GLU A 158 20.92 1.67 -7.93
N LEU A 159 20.42 2.38 -6.92
CA LEU A 159 21.22 2.74 -5.75
C LEU A 159 21.60 1.51 -4.91
N ASN A 160 20.69 0.54 -4.77
CA ASN A 160 20.98 -0.73 -4.11
C ASN A 160 22.01 -1.55 -4.90
N ARG A 161 21.86 -1.65 -6.23
CA ARG A 161 22.85 -2.35 -7.08
C ARG A 161 24.26 -1.80 -6.89
N ARG A 162 24.40 -0.46 -6.81
CA ARG A 162 25.69 0.20 -6.54
C ARG A 162 26.24 -0.10 -5.15
N LEU A 163 25.37 -0.20 -4.14
CA LEU A 163 25.76 -0.62 -2.79
C LEU A 163 26.30 -2.05 -2.79
N ASP A 164 25.62 -2.99 -3.46
CA ASP A 164 26.06 -4.38 -3.56
C ASP A 164 27.39 -4.53 -4.32
N GLU A 165 27.66 -3.64 -5.27
CA GLU A 165 28.95 -3.57 -5.97
C GLU A 165 30.07 -3.09 -5.06
N LEU A 166 29.82 -2.03 -4.29
CA LEU A 166 30.78 -1.53 -3.30
C LEU A 166 31.06 -2.57 -2.20
N GLU A 167 30.04 -3.28 -1.74
CA GLU A 167 30.21 -4.39 -0.79
C GLU A 167 31.17 -5.45 -1.35
N ARG A 168 30.96 -5.87 -2.61
CA ARG A 168 31.83 -6.84 -3.29
C ARG A 168 33.25 -6.33 -3.51
N GLU A 169 33.43 -5.03 -3.72
CA GLU A 169 34.78 -4.44 -3.82
C GLU A 169 35.50 -4.41 -2.48
N ILE A 170 34.81 -4.01 -1.41
CA ILE A 170 35.37 -4.01 -0.05
C ILE A 170 35.74 -5.44 0.36
N ALA A 171 34.83 -6.40 0.16
CA ALA A 171 35.08 -7.81 0.47
C ALA A 171 36.26 -8.40 -0.32
N ARG A 172 36.49 -7.94 -1.55
CA ARG A 172 37.67 -8.34 -2.35
C ARG A 172 38.97 -7.76 -1.82
N ARG A 173 38.96 -6.51 -1.34
CA ARG A 173 40.17 -5.85 -0.78
C ARG A 173 40.59 -6.38 0.58
N LEU A 174 39.68 -7.02 1.31
CA LEU A 174 39.91 -7.61 2.63
C LEU A 174 40.37 -9.08 2.59
N LYS A 175 40.41 -9.72 1.41
CA LYS A 175 40.99 -11.05 1.19
C LYS A 175 42.43 -10.92 0.70
#